data_AF-A0A932U558-F1
#
_entry.id   AF-A0A932U558-F1
#
_cell.length_a   1.000
_cell.length_b   1.000
_cell.length_c   1.000
_cell.angle_alpha   90.00
_cell.angle_beta   90.00
_cell.angle_gamma   90.00
#
_symmetry.space_group_name_H-M   'P 1'
#
loop_
_entity.id
_entity.type
_entity.pdbx_description
1 polymer ?
#
loop_
_entity_poly.entity_id
_entity_poly.type
_entity_poly.pdbx_seq_one_letter_code
_entity_poly.pdbx_strand_id
1 'polypeptide(L)'
;DFNAVSPWDFAQRQDDLLRLVAEHPPSGPLLEEREMQVIPQMEKAGYVDAMAAVGETGLGTFIRAAVPLRIDYIFLSQALAPALRACQVWQEEPGQEASDHRPVLADVDF
;
A
#
# COMPACT_ATOMS: atom_id res chain seq x y z
N ASP A 1 -1.86 -13.37 -2.44
CA ASP A 1 -1.95 -11.96 -2.06
C ASP A 1 -2.75 -11.88 -0.76
N PHE A 2 -2.23 -11.22 0.27
CA PHE A 2 -2.75 -11.30 1.66
C PHE A 2 -3.91 -10.33 1.92
N ASN A 3 -4.75 -10.06 0.91
CA ASN A 3 -5.78 -9.00 0.94
C ASN A 3 -5.19 -7.68 1.47
N ALA A 4 -4.04 -7.29 0.94
CA ALA A 4 -3.17 -6.26 1.52
C ALA A 4 -3.58 -4.82 1.17
N VAL A 5 -4.66 -4.60 0.41
CA VAL A 5 -5.04 -3.24 0.01
C VAL A 5 -5.52 -2.45 1.22
N SER A 6 -4.93 -1.27 1.44
CA SER A 6 -5.39 -0.32 2.45
C SER A 6 -6.67 0.40 1.98
N PRO A 7 -7.73 0.49 2.80
CA PRO A 7 -8.90 1.28 2.46
C PRO A 7 -8.57 2.76 2.25
N TRP A 8 -7.50 3.25 2.88
CA TRP A 8 -7.04 4.64 2.78
C TRP A 8 -6.48 4.98 1.39
N ASP A 9 -5.92 4.00 0.67
CA ASP A 9 -5.31 4.24 -0.66
C ASP A 9 -6.35 4.63 -1.73
N PHE A 10 -7.63 4.31 -1.49
CA PHE A 10 -8.75 4.61 -2.38
C PHE A 10 -9.76 5.61 -1.80
N ALA A 11 -9.53 6.14 -0.60
CA ALA A 11 -10.46 7.06 0.07
C ALA A 11 -10.80 8.31 -0.78
N GLN A 12 -9.88 8.73 -1.65
CA GLN A 12 -10.07 9.83 -2.60
C GLN A 12 -9.98 9.39 -4.08
N ARG A 13 -9.94 8.08 -4.36
CA ARG A 13 -9.74 7.50 -5.69
C ARG A 13 -10.83 6.47 -6.03
N GLN A 14 -12.09 6.83 -5.80
CA GLN A 14 -13.22 5.91 -5.97
C GLN A 14 -13.36 5.34 -7.39
N ASP A 15 -13.06 6.15 -8.43
CA ASP A 15 -13.08 5.68 -9.82
C ASP A 15 -12.02 4.60 -10.08
N ASP A 16 -10.83 4.73 -9.47
CA ASP A 16 -9.78 3.73 -9.58
C ASP A 16 -10.15 2.43 -8.86
N LEU A 17 -10.86 2.53 -7.73
CA LEU A 17 -11.38 1.36 -7.01
C LEU A 17 -12.40 0.60 -7.87
N LEU A 18 -13.32 1.30 -8.51
CA LEU A 18 -14.31 0.70 -9.41
C LEU A 18 -13.62 0.02 -10.60
N ARG A 19 -12.59 0.65 -11.17
CA ARG A 19 -11.81 0.08 -12.27
C ARG A 19 -11.02 -1.15 -11.84
N LEU A 20 -10.39 -1.12 -10.68
CA LEU A 20 -9.69 -2.27 -10.11
C LEU A 20 -10.63 -3.47 -9.95
N VAL A 21 -11.84 -3.25 -9.42
CA VAL A 21 -12.85 -4.31 -9.24
C VAL A 21 -13.36 -4.85 -10.57
N ALA A 22 -13.56 -3.98 -11.56
CA ALA A 22 -14.00 -4.39 -12.88
C ALA A 22 -12.94 -5.25 -13.62
N GLU A 23 -11.66 -4.89 -13.50
CA GLU A 23 -10.56 -5.58 -14.18
C GLU A 23 -10.03 -6.79 -13.37
N HIS A 24 -10.26 -6.83 -12.05
CA HIS A 24 -9.81 -7.91 -11.17
C HIS A 24 -10.93 -8.34 -10.18
N PRO A 25 -11.92 -9.15 -10.61
CA PRO A 25 -13.09 -9.50 -9.80
C PRO A 25 -12.83 -10.02 -8.38
N PRO A 26 -11.73 -10.74 -8.07
CA PRO A 26 -11.37 -11.08 -6.69
C PRO A 26 -11.18 -9.89 -5.74
N SER A 27 -11.06 -8.67 -6.24
CA SER A 27 -11.03 -7.44 -5.44
C SER A 27 -12.42 -6.87 -5.16
N GLY A 28 -13.51 -7.56 -5.52
CA GLY A 28 -14.88 -7.19 -5.16
C GLY A 28 -15.09 -6.85 -3.67
N PRO A 29 -14.49 -7.59 -2.72
CA PRO A 29 -14.62 -7.27 -1.30
C PRO A 29 -14.04 -5.91 -0.88
N LEU A 30 -13.21 -5.28 -1.72
CA LEU A 30 -12.75 -3.91 -1.48
C LEU A 30 -13.92 -2.91 -1.43
N LEU A 31 -15.00 -3.15 -2.18
CA LEU A 31 -16.19 -2.28 -2.22
C LEU A 31 -17.08 -2.41 -0.99
N GLU A 32 -17.07 -3.59 -0.36
CA GLU A 32 -17.95 -3.89 0.76
C GLU A 32 -17.30 -3.63 2.12
N GLU A 33 -16.00 -3.28 2.14
CA GLU A 33 -15.17 -3.12 3.35
C GLU A 33 -15.20 -4.34 4.30
N ARG A 34 -15.68 -5.50 3.83
CA ARG A 34 -16.02 -6.65 4.67
C ARG A 34 -14.89 -7.66 4.83
N GLU A 35 -13.90 -7.69 3.95
CA GLU A 35 -12.89 -8.77 3.94
C GLU A 35 -11.41 -8.30 3.89
N MET A 36 -11.16 -6.99 3.79
CA MET A 36 -9.82 -6.41 3.90
C MET A 36 -9.46 -6.09 5.35
N GLN A 37 -9.05 -7.08 6.12
CA GLN A 37 -8.81 -6.86 7.55
C GLN A 37 -7.34 -6.70 7.90
N VAL A 38 -6.39 -7.10 7.04
CA VAL A 38 -4.98 -7.13 7.45
C VAL A 38 -4.47 -5.74 7.80
N ILE A 39 -4.66 -4.75 6.92
CA ILE A 39 -4.21 -3.37 7.19
C ILE A 39 -4.94 -2.77 8.40
N PRO A 40 -6.29 -2.78 8.48
CA PRO A 40 -6.98 -2.31 9.68
C PRO A 40 -6.59 -3.05 10.98
N GLN A 41 -6.31 -4.36 10.93
CA GLN A 41 -5.87 -5.11 12.10
C GLN A 41 -4.44 -4.73 12.52
N MET A 42 -3.53 -4.50 11.58
CA MET A 42 -2.17 -4.02 11.87
C MET A 42 -2.23 -2.66 12.57
N GLU A 43 -3.02 -1.72 12.03
CA GLU A 43 -3.23 -0.39 12.62
C GLU A 43 -3.87 -0.48 14.01
N LYS A 44 -4.90 -1.32 14.17
CA LYS A 44 -5.55 -1.57 15.47
C LYS A 44 -4.59 -2.18 16.50
N ALA A 45 -3.66 -3.03 16.07
CA ALA A 45 -2.62 -3.59 16.92
C ALA A 45 -1.52 -2.57 17.28
N GLY A 46 -1.59 -1.36 16.74
CA GLY A 46 -0.66 -0.26 17.03
C GLY A 46 0.54 -0.21 16.09
N TYR A 47 0.55 -0.95 14.98
CA TYR A 47 1.56 -0.76 13.96
C TYR A 47 1.24 0.47 13.11
N VAL A 48 2.29 1.16 12.66
CA VAL A 48 2.20 2.38 11.86
C VAL A 48 2.63 2.07 10.44
N ASP A 49 1.76 2.33 9.45
CA ASP A 49 2.12 2.29 8.02
C ASP A 49 3.13 3.41 7.73
N ALA A 50 4.37 3.05 7.41
CA ALA A 50 5.45 4.01 7.20
C ALA A 50 5.18 4.96 6.02
N MET A 51 4.51 4.47 4.96
CA MET A 51 4.23 5.29 3.78
C MET A 51 3.15 6.34 4.09
N ALA A 52 2.08 5.90 4.74
CA ALA A 52 1.04 6.81 5.21
C ALA A 52 1.57 7.83 6.23
N ALA A 53 2.50 7.42 7.11
CA ALA A 53 3.10 8.29 8.12
C ALA A 53 3.91 9.46 7.54
N VAL A 54 4.48 9.31 6.34
CA VAL A 54 5.20 10.40 5.63
C VAL A 54 4.31 11.18 4.67
N GLY A 55 3.00 10.89 4.63
CA GLY A 55 2.04 11.58 3.76
C GLY A 55 2.07 11.14 2.31
N GLU A 56 2.82 10.09 1.97
CA GLU A 56 2.83 9.49 0.64
C GLU A 56 1.60 8.58 0.50
N THR A 57 0.73 8.89 -0.46
CA THR A 57 -0.46 8.08 -0.75
C THR A 57 -0.60 7.90 -2.26
N GLY A 58 -0.97 6.69 -2.69
CA GLY A 58 -1.29 6.42 -4.10
C GLY A 58 -0.15 5.96 -5.00
N LEU A 59 1.08 5.83 -4.50
CA LEU A 59 2.16 5.17 -5.24
C LEU A 59 1.97 3.65 -5.20
N GLY A 60 1.74 3.06 -6.38
CA GLY A 60 1.56 1.63 -6.53
C GLY A 60 2.88 0.87 -6.45
N THR A 61 2.86 -0.26 -5.74
CA THR A 61 3.99 -1.20 -5.70
C THR A 61 3.82 -2.30 -6.72
N PHE A 62 2.60 -2.67 -7.10
CA PHE A 62 2.35 -3.65 -8.17
C PHE A 62 2.31 -2.98 -9.55
N ILE A 63 3.14 -3.44 -10.48
CA ILE A 63 3.40 -2.77 -11.77
C ILE A 63 2.26 -3.00 -12.77
N ARG A 64 1.70 -4.21 -12.81
CA ARG A 64 0.77 -4.64 -13.86
C ARG A 64 -0.71 -4.37 -13.52
N ALA A 65 -0.98 -3.53 -12.53
CA ALA A 65 -2.33 -3.16 -12.16
C ALA A 65 -2.97 -2.18 -13.16
N ALA A 66 -4.29 -2.25 -13.26
CA ALA A 66 -5.13 -1.32 -14.02
C ALA A 66 -5.01 0.15 -13.55
N VAL A 67 -4.68 0.30 -12.27
CA VAL A 67 -4.57 1.55 -11.51
C VAL A 67 -3.38 1.43 -10.56
N PRO A 68 -2.74 2.53 -10.13
CA PRO A 68 -1.71 2.45 -9.10
C PRO A 68 -2.21 1.68 -7.86
N LEU A 69 -1.63 0.50 -7.63
CA LEU A 69 -2.03 -0.46 -6.61
C LEU A 69 -0.87 -0.73 -5.65
N ARG A 70 -1.06 -0.38 -4.38
CA ARG A 70 -0.11 -0.67 -3.31
C ARG A 70 -0.55 -1.92 -2.57
N ILE A 71 0.32 -2.92 -2.56
CA ILE A 71 0.13 -4.19 -1.85
C ILE A 71 1.35 -4.60 -1.02
N ASP A 72 2.43 -3.81 -1.06
CA ASP A 72 3.64 -3.99 -0.28
C ASP A 72 3.78 -2.86 0.74
N TYR A 73 4.02 -3.22 2.00
CA TYR A 73 3.98 -2.31 3.14
C TYR A 73 5.19 -2.48 4.05
N ILE A 74 5.62 -1.39 4.69
CA ILE A 74 6.50 -1.42 5.86
C ILE A 74 5.69 -0.90 7.05
N PHE A 75 5.49 -1.76 8.04
CA PHE A 75 4.86 -1.41 9.29
C PHE A 75 5.90 -1.23 10.39
N LEU A 76 5.87 -0.09 11.07
CA LEU A 76 6.72 0.21 12.22
C LEU A 76 5.96 -0.09 13.51
N SER A 77 6.67 -0.50 14.55
CA SER A 77 6.10 -0.46 15.91
C SER A 77 5.90 1.00 16.34
N GLN A 78 5.00 1.24 17.30
CA GLN A 78 4.83 2.60 17.85
C GLN A 78 6.13 3.19 18.40
N ALA A 79 7.00 2.35 18.97
CA ALA A 79 8.28 2.80 19.53
C ALA A 79 9.28 3.24 18.45
N LEU A 80 9.24 2.63 17.26
CA LEU A 80 10.14 2.94 16.15
C LEU A 80 9.58 4.05 15.24
N ALA A 81 8.26 4.26 15.21
CA ALA A 81 7.62 5.25 14.36
C ALA A 81 8.24 6.68 14.45
N PRO A 82 8.66 7.19 15.62
CA PRO A 82 9.32 8.50 15.72
C PRO A 82 10.69 8.60 15.04
N ALA A 83 11.34 7.46 14.76
CA ALA A 83 12.63 7.38 14.09
C ALA A 83 12.52 7.42 12.55
N LEU A 84 11.31 7.34 11.99
CA LEU A 84 11.08 7.36 10.55
C LEU A 84 11.48 8.71 9.96
N ARG A 85 12.41 8.70 9.00
CA ARG A 85 12.88 9.86 8.25
C ARG A 85 12.18 10.00 6.91
N ALA A 86 12.05 8.89 6.19
CA ALA A 86 11.44 8.85 4.87
C ALA A 86 10.86 7.45 4.58
N CYS A 87 9.87 7.38 3.71
CA CYS A 87 9.37 6.14 3.13
C CYS A 87 8.97 6.39 1.68
N GLN A 88 9.37 5.52 0.75
CA GLN A 88 9.10 5.69 -0.67
C GLN A 88 9.04 4.35 -1.42
N VAL A 89 8.35 4.36 -2.57
CA VAL A 89 8.48 3.29 -3.56
C VAL A 89 9.71 3.57 -4.41
N TRP A 90 10.64 2.61 -4.46
CA TRP A 90 11.82 2.72 -5.31
C TRP A 90 11.41 2.59 -6.78
N GLN A 91 11.69 3.63 -7.57
CA GLN A 91 11.36 3.66 -8.99
C GLN A 91 12.56 3.18 -9.82
N GLU A 92 12.35 2.13 -10.60
CA GLU A 92 13.26 1.69 -11.65
C GLU A 92 12.77 2.19 -13.02
N GLU A 93 13.68 2.28 -13.99
CA GLU A 93 13.35 2.62 -15.37
C GLU A 93 12.36 1.60 -15.96
N PRO A 94 11.32 2.05 -16.70
CA PRO A 94 10.36 1.14 -17.31
C PRO A 94 11.01 0.08 -18.21
N GLY A 95 10.67 -1.18 -17.98
CA GLY A 95 11.23 -2.34 -18.69
C GLY A 95 12.56 -2.84 -18.13
N GLN A 96 13.09 -2.21 -17.08
CA GLN A 96 14.26 -2.71 -16.33
C GLN A 96 13.86 -3.31 -14.98
N GLU A 97 12.57 -3.33 -14.63
CA GLU A 97 12.10 -3.88 -13.37
C GLU A 97 12.41 -5.39 -13.30
N ALA A 98 13.06 -5.81 -12.22
CA ALA A 98 13.44 -7.21 -12.00
C ALA A 98 12.26 -8.09 -11.51
N SER A 99 11.17 -7.47 -11.10
CA SER A 99 9.98 -8.08 -10.50
C SER A 99 8.71 -7.39 -11.02
N ASP A 100 7.55 -8.01 -10.84
CA ASP A 100 6.24 -7.35 -11.00
C ASP A 100 5.87 -6.44 -9.83
N HIS A 101 6.68 -6.42 -8.77
CA HIS A 101 6.59 -5.51 -7.63
C HIS A 101 7.79 -4.54 -7.56
N ARG A 102 7.51 -3.27 -7.27
CA ARG A 102 8.50 -2.24 -6.93
C ARG A 102 8.88 -2.34 -5.45
N PRO A 103 10.17 -2.21 -5.09
CA PRO A 103 10.59 -2.19 -3.69
C PRO A 103 10.01 -1.01 -2.92
N VAL A 104 9.75 -1.22 -1.63
CA VAL A 104 9.44 -0.14 -0.68
C VAL A 104 10.65 0.07 0.22
N LEU A 105 11.06 1.33 0.38
CA LEU A 105 12.21 1.72 1.18
C LEU A 105 11.75 2.60 2.34
N ALA A 106 12.15 2.28 3.56
CA ALA A 106 12.01 3.14 4.73
C ALA A 106 13.39 3.50 5.28
N ASP A 107 13.62 4.79 5.52
CA ASP A 107 14.81 5.32 6.18
C ASP A 107 14.49 5.62 7.65
N VAL A 108 15.29 5.08 8.56
CA VAL A 108 15.09 5.15 10.01
C VAL A 108 16.40 5.52 10.70
N ASP A 109 16.31 6.44 11.67
CA ASP A 109 17.47 6.99 12.38
C ASP A 109 17.35 6.69 13.88
N PHE A 110 18.25 5.86 14.41
CA PHE A 110 18.17 5.28 15.77
C PHE A 110 19.53 5.27 16.50
#